data_AF-A0A424YJB9-F1
#
_entry.id   AF-A0A424YJB9-F1
#
_cell.length_a   1.000
_cell.length_b   1.000
_cell.length_c   1.000
_cell.angle_alpha   90.00
_cell.angle_beta   90.00
_cell.angle_gamma   90.00
#
_symmetry.space_group_name_H-M   'P 1'
#
loop_
_entity.id
_entity.type
_entity.pdbx_description
1 polymer ?
#
loop_
_entity_poly.entity_id
_entity_poly.type
_entity_poly.pdbx_seq_one_letter_code
_entity_poly.pdbx_strand_id
1 'polypeptide(L)'
;MENFKPAYLELQEKGTLQEKVKESLTRLEACDICPHECGVNRREGEKGFCRTGKDMIVASYSPHFGEERPLVGSRGSGTIFFSYCNLRCVYCQNYDISSGLYGKKATEDDVADMMLELQEMGCHNINFVTPTHVVPQILQSLEIAAREGLRLPLVYNCGGYESLKTLKLL
;
A
#
# COMPACT_ATOMS: atom_id res chain seq x y z
N MET A 1 14.97 3.50 19.84
CA MET A 1 13.90 4.16 19.07
C MET A 1 12.76 4.62 19.99
N GLU A 2 13.04 5.11 21.21
CA GLU A 2 11.95 5.38 22.17
C GLU A 2 11.12 6.62 21.84
N ASN A 3 11.54 7.46 20.88
CA ASN A 3 10.86 8.74 20.57
C ASN A 3 10.44 8.91 19.10
N PHE A 4 10.44 7.86 18.27
CA PHE A 4 9.98 7.99 16.88
C PHE A 4 8.44 7.88 16.81
N LYS A 5 7.78 8.93 16.30
CA LYS A 5 6.34 8.93 16.00
C LYS A 5 6.15 9.02 14.48
N PRO A 6 5.52 8.03 13.82
CA PRO A 6 5.18 8.13 12.41
C PRO A 6 4.26 9.32 12.11
N ALA A 7 4.49 10.00 10.98
CA ALA A 7 3.73 11.19 10.59
C ALA A 7 2.23 10.93 10.40
N TYR A 8 1.83 9.72 9.98
CA TYR A 8 0.42 9.37 9.80
C TYR A 8 -0.39 9.44 11.10
N LEU A 9 0.24 9.28 12.27
CA LEU A 9 -0.45 9.40 13.56
C LEU A 9 -0.84 10.84 13.86
N GLU A 10 0.02 11.79 13.52
CA GLU A 10 -0.31 13.22 13.65
C GLU A 10 -1.40 13.62 12.65
N LEU A 11 -1.35 13.10 11.42
CA LEU A 11 -2.41 13.30 10.42
C LEU A 11 -3.74 12.70 10.88
N GLN A 12 -3.70 11.53 11.54
CA GLN A 12 -4.88 10.88 12.11
C GLN A 12 -5.49 11.71 13.24
N GLU A 13 -4.67 12.21 14.17
CA GLU A 13 -5.11 13.06 15.28
C GLU A 13 -5.78 14.37 14.78
N LYS A 14 -5.29 14.92 13.66
CA LYS A 14 -5.80 16.16 13.07
C LYS A 14 -7.01 15.97 12.15
N GLY A 15 -7.42 14.74 11.83
CA GLY A 15 -8.47 14.48 10.85
C GLY A 15 -8.01 14.51 9.38
N THR A 16 -6.76 14.93 9.12
CA THR A 16 -6.21 15.11 7.77
C THR A 16 -6.02 13.77 7.06
N LEU A 17 -5.76 12.68 7.78
CA LEU A 17 -5.65 11.36 7.16
C LEU A 17 -6.99 10.94 6.53
N GLN A 18 -8.11 11.17 7.21
CA GLN A 18 -9.46 10.86 6.72
C GLN A 18 -9.83 11.70 5.49
N GLU A 19 -9.43 12.97 5.46
CA GLU A 19 -9.60 13.84 4.31
C GLU A 19 -8.83 13.31 3.09
N LYS A 20 -7.55 12.95 3.27
CA LYS A 20 -6.71 12.34 2.23
C LYS A 20 -7.29 11.01 1.74
N VAL A 21 -7.82 10.17 2.63
CA VAL A 21 -8.52 8.92 2.26
C VAL A 21 -9.70 9.24 1.36
N LYS A 22 -10.59 10.15 1.78
CA LYS A 22 -11.78 10.52 1.00
C LYS A 22 -11.41 11.07 -0.39
N GLU A 23 -10.43 11.98 -0.45
CA GLU A 23 -9.93 12.54 -1.71
C GLU A 23 -9.40 11.42 -2.63
N SER A 24 -8.58 10.52 -2.09
CA SER A 24 -7.98 9.42 -2.84
C SER A 24 -9.02 8.45 -3.41
N LEU A 25 -10.11 8.19 -2.67
CA LEU A 25 -11.18 7.30 -3.10
C LEU A 25 -12.04 7.93 -4.20
N THR A 26 -12.30 9.25 -4.16
CA THR A 26 -12.98 9.95 -5.26
C THR A 26 -12.18 9.85 -6.57
N ARG A 27 -10.84 9.90 -6.48
CA ARG A 27 -9.96 9.73 -7.65
C ARG A 27 -10.04 8.34 -8.30
N LEU A 28 -10.73 7.36 -7.70
CA LEU A 28 -10.99 6.06 -8.33
C LEU A 28 -12.16 6.09 -9.33
N GLU A 29 -13.02 7.11 -9.30
CA GLU A 29 -14.17 7.26 -10.23
C GLU A 29 -13.72 7.62 -11.64
N ALA A 30 -12.59 8.35 -11.74
CA ALA A 30 -11.86 8.59 -12.98
C ALA A 30 -10.37 8.39 -12.69
N CYS A 31 -9.92 7.13 -12.72
CA CYS A 31 -8.65 6.71 -12.14
C CYS A 31 -7.41 7.45 -12.69
N ASP A 32 -6.77 8.25 -11.84
CA ASP A 32 -5.51 8.96 -12.10
C ASP A 32 -4.40 8.67 -11.05
N ILE A 33 -4.54 7.56 -10.33
CA ILE A 33 -3.66 7.18 -9.22
C ILE A 33 -2.21 6.96 -9.65
N CYS A 34 -1.98 6.50 -10.87
CA CYS A 34 -0.65 6.32 -11.45
C CYS A 34 -0.51 7.13 -12.76
N PRO A 35 0.71 7.31 -13.30
CA PRO A 35 0.92 8.17 -14.47
C PRO A 35 0.23 7.71 -15.76
N HIS A 36 -0.36 6.51 -15.79
CA HIS A 36 -1.19 6.09 -16.93
C HIS A 36 -2.49 6.87 -17.07
N GLU A 37 -2.99 7.50 -15.99
CA GLU A 37 -4.21 8.31 -15.97
C GLU A 37 -5.38 7.68 -16.77
N CYS A 38 -5.63 6.38 -16.54
CA CYS A 38 -6.49 5.59 -17.42
C CYS A 38 -7.97 6.00 -17.42
N GLY A 39 -8.42 6.81 -16.47
CA GLY A 39 -9.77 7.39 -16.45
C GLY A 39 -10.90 6.39 -16.16
N VAL A 40 -10.61 5.09 -16.06
CA VAL A 40 -11.60 4.06 -15.74
C VAL A 40 -12.20 4.27 -14.35
N ASN A 41 -13.46 3.88 -14.19
CA ASN A 41 -14.15 3.92 -12.92
C ASN A 41 -13.94 2.61 -12.14
N ARG A 42 -12.94 2.61 -11.26
CA ARG A 42 -12.62 1.44 -10.43
C ARG A 42 -13.69 1.15 -9.38
N ARG A 43 -14.53 2.13 -9.02
CA ARG A 43 -15.64 1.93 -8.06
C ARG A 43 -16.77 1.09 -8.67
N GLU A 44 -16.97 1.20 -9.97
CA GLU A 44 -17.92 0.38 -10.75
C GLU A 44 -17.30 -0.94 -11.25
N GLY A 45 -16.07 -1.25 -10.82
CA GLY A 45 -15.37 -2.49 -11.15
C GLY A 45 -14.61 -2.47 -12.48
N GLU A 46 -14.53 -1.32 -13.16
CA GLU A 46 -13.70 -1.18 -14.36
C GLU A 46 -12.21 -1.34 -14.02
N LYS A 47 -11.43 -1.81 -15.00
CA LYS A 47 -10.01 -2.13 -14.83
C LYS A 47 -9.19 -1.43 -15.91
N GLY A 48 -8.16 -0.71 -15.47
CA GLY A 48 -7.21 -0.03 -16.35
C GLY A 48 -6.00 -0.91 -16.66
N PHE A 49 -4.91 -0.26 -17.08
CA PHE A 49 -3.64 -0.93 -17.44
C PHE A 49 -3.10 -1.86 -16.35
N CYS A 50 -3.17 -1.43 -15.08
CA CYS A 50 -2.69 -2.23 -13.95
C CYS A 50 -3.52 -3.49 -13.67
N ARG A 51 -4.80 -3.50 -14.10
CA ARG A 51 -5.83 -4.53 -13.84
C ARG A 51 -6.39 -4.58 -12.42
N THR A 52 -5.97 -3.68 -11.54
CA THR A 52 -6.51 -3.56 -10.18
C THR A 52 -7.90 -2.91 -10.21
N GLY A 53 -8.87 -3.56 -9.55
CA GLY A 53 -10.25 -3.08 -9.44
C GLY A 53 -10.47 -2.26 -8.15
N LYS A 54 -11.67 -2.38 -7.58
CA LYS A 54 -12.04 -1.76 -6.29
C LYS A 54 -11.21 -2.30 -5.13
N ASP A 55 -11.01 -3.61 -5.10
CA ASP A 55 -10.38 -4.31 -3.98
C ASP A 55 -8.90 -4.60 -4.23
N MET A 56 -8.14 -4.73 -3.15
CA MET A 56 -6.75 -5.14 -3.20
C MET A 56 -6.66 -6.65 -3.41
N ILE A 57 -5.55 -7.09 -4.01
CA ILE A 57 -5.15 -8.51 -3.96
C ILE A 57 -3.80 -8.56 -3.27
N VAL A 58 -3.73 -9.25 -2.15
CA VAL A 58 -2.50 -9.47 -1.39
C VAL A 58 -1.94 -10.84 -1.76
N ALA A 59 -0.73 -10.86 -2.32
CA ALA A 59 0.00 -12.08 -2.66
C ALA A 59 0.49 -12.80 -1.41
N SER A 60 1.07 -12.04 -0.49
CA SER A 60 1.60 -12.53 0.78
C SER A 60 1.88 -11.37 1.73
N TYR A 61 1.97 -11.67 3.03
CA TYR A 61 2.53 -10.77 4.02
C TYR A 61 3.37 -11.57 5.02
N SER A 62 4.52 -11.04 5.44
CA SER A 62 5.41 -11.69 6.41
C SER A 62 6.57 -10.77 6.81
N PRO A 63 7.29 -11.07 7.92
CA PRO A 63 8.61 -10.50 8.16
C PRO A 63 9.58 -10.89 7.04
N HIS A 64 9.94 -9.92 6.19
CA HIS A 64 10.81 -10.12 5.05
C HIS A 64 12.24 -9.70 5.37
N PHE A 65 13.20 -10.58 5.07
CA PHE A 65 14.62 -10.39 5.32
C PHE A 65 15.45 -10.18 4.04
N GLY A 66 14.78 -10.06 2.88
CA GLY A 66 15.41 -9.87 1.58
C GLY A 66 15.66 -8.42 1.17
N GLU A 67 15.15 -7.44 1.92
CA GLU A 67 15.35 -6.00 1.65
C GLU A 67 16.74 -5.52 2.11
N GLU A 68 17.06 -4.26 1.82
CA GLU A 68 18.31 -3.65 2.25
C GLU A 68 18.45 -3.61 3.78
N ARG A 69 19.70 -3.72 4.26
CA ARG A 69 20.06 -3.72 5.69
C ARG A 69 19.36 -2.62 6.53
N PRO A 70 19.21 -1.37 6.05
CA PRO A 70 18.51 -0.34 6.81
C PRO A 70 17.02 -0.61 7.04
N LEU A 71 16.36 -1.39 6.17
CA LEU A 71 14.94 -1.72 6.27
C LEU A 71 14.71 -2.97 7.12
N VAL A 72 15.51 -4.02 6.93
CA VAL A 72 15.31 -5.30 7.61
C VAL A 72 15.77 -5.31 9.07
N GLY A 73 16.81 -4.54 9.40
CA GLY A 73 17.42 -4.55 10.73
C GLY A 73 17.65 -5.98 11.24
N SER A 74 17.25 -6.24 12.48
CA SER A 74 17.32 -7.57 13.12
C SER A 74 15.98 -8.33 13.19
N ARG A 75 14.87 -7.70 12.79
CA ARG A 75 13.50 -8.22 13.00
C ARG A 75 12.67 -8.31 11.72
N GLY A 76 13.28 -8.04 10.57
CA GLY A 76 12.62 -8.04 9.28
C GLY A 76 11.88 -6.73 8.98
N SER A 77 11.63 -6.53 7.69
CA SER A 77 10.69 -5.54 7.16
C SER A 77 9.32 -6.20 7.14
N GLY A 78 8.30 -5.60 7.76
CA GLY A 78 6.96 -6.19 7.76
C GLY A 78 6.33 -5.99 6.39
N THR A 79 6.54 -6.92 5.47
CA THR A 79 6.24 -6.68 4.06
C THR A 79 4.86 -7.21 3.69
N ILE A 80 4.09 -6.41 2.96
CA ILE A 80 2.83 -6.79 2.31
C ILE A 80 3.03 -6.66 0.80
N PHE A 81 2.95 -7.79 0.08
CA PHE A 81 3.08 -7.84 -1.37
C PHE A 81 1.70 -7.72 -2.02
N PHE A 82 1.49 -6.68 -2.82
CA PHE A 82 0.28 -6.54 -3.62
C PHE A 82 0.46 -7.17 -5.00
N SER A 83 -0.55 -7.92 -5.42
CA SER A 83 -0.63 -8.43 -6.78
C SER A 83 -1.05 -7.34 -7.75
N TYR A 84 -0.79 -7.58 -9.04
CA TYR A 84 -0.84 -6.57 -10.10
C TYR A 84 0.24 -5.49 -9.99
N CYS A 85 0.43 -4.73 -11.06
CA CYS A 85 1.43 -3.68 -11.14
C CYS A 85 1.02 -2.66 -12.21
N ASN A 86 1.36 -1.37 -12.00
CA ASN A 86 1.24 -0.33 -13.02
C ASN A 86 2.37 -0.38 -14.06
N LEU A 87 3.32 -1.31 -13.93
CA LEU A 87 4.39 -1.59 -14.89
C LEU A 87 4.24 -2.99 -15.49
N ARG A 88 4.95 -3.22 -16.60
CA ARG A 88 5.06 -4.51 -17.30
C ARG A 88 6.51 -4.75 -17.72
N CYS A 89 7.42 -4.78 -16.75
CA CYS A 89 8.84 -4.94 -17.01
C CYS A 89 9.11 -6.29 -17.70
N VAL A 90 9.84 -6.28 -18.81
CA VAL A 90 10.21 -7.51 -19.55
C VAL A 90 11.12 -8.45 -18.74
N TYR A 91 11.73 -7.93 -17.68
CA TYR A 91 12.63 -8.63 -16.74
C TYR A 91 12.05 -8.69 -15.32
N CYS A 92 10.72 -8.65 -15.15
CA CYS A 92 10.11 -8.59 -13.83
C CYS A 92 10.47 -9.83 -12.97
N GLN A 93 11.19 -9.61 -11.87
CA GLN A 93 11.54 -10.67 -10.92
C GLN A 93 10.30 -11.20 -10.17
N ASN A 94 9.28 -10.36 -10.00
CA ASN A 94 8.02 -10.69 -9.34
C ASN A 94 6.88 -10.88 -10.37
N TYR A 95 7.18 -11.48 -11.53
CA TYR A 95 6.19 -11.64 -12.61
C TYR A 95 4.91 -12.34 -12.14
N ASP A 96 5.04 -13.42 -11.37
CA ASP A 96 3.91 -14.21 -10.88
C ASP A 96 2.96 -13.38 -9.99
N ILE A 97 3.49 -12.45 -9.19
CA ILE A 97 2.71 -11.53 -8.36
C ILE A 97 2.14 -10.39 -9.21
N SER A 98 2.99 -9.73 -10.00
CA SER A 98 2.63 -8.53 -10.79
C SER A 98 1.68 -8.80 -11.96
N SER A 99 1.57 -10.05 -12.41
CA SER A 99 0.59 -10.51 -13.40
C SER A 99 -0.77 -10.84 -12.79
N GLY A 100 -0.86 -10.94 -11.46
CA GLY A 100 -2.07 -11.30 -10.73
C GLY A 100 -2.40 -12.79 -10.74
N LEU A 101 -1.40 -13.66 -10.92
CA LEU A 101 -1.57 -15.11 -10.86
C LEU A 101 -1.67 -15.64 -9.41
N TYR A 102 -1.21 -14.84 -8.44
CA TYR A 102 -1.19 -15.19 -7.03
C TYR A 102 -1.91 -14.16 -6.16
N GLY A 103 -2.31 -14.61 -4.97
CA GLY A 103 -2.88 -13.77 -3.92
C GLY A 103 -4.38 -13.97 -3.71
N LYS A 104 -4.87 -13.33 -2.65
CA LYS A 104 -6.27 -13.33 -2.26
C LYS A 104 -6.80 -11.92 -2.25
N LYS A 105 -8.08 -11.79 -2.58
CA LYS A 105 -8.81 -10.55 -2.37
C LYS A 105 -8.71 -10.17 -0.89
N ALA A 106 -8.33 -8.93 -0.63
CA ALA A 106 -8.25 -8.38 0.72
C ALA A 106 -9.00 -7.06 0.76
N THR A 107 -9.79 -6.88 1.81
CA THR A 107 -10.45 -5.61 2.11
C THR A 107 -9.48 -4.65 2.80
N GLU A 108 -9.95 -3.45 3.07
CA GLU A 108 -9.26 -2.44 3.86
C GLU A 108 -8.95 -2.92 5.30
N ASP A 109 -9.91 -3.57 5.97
CA ASP A 109 -9.83 -4.17 7.30
C ASP A 109 -8.82 -5.31 7.30
N ASP A 110 -8.90 -6.23 6.32
CA ASP A 110 -7.93 -7.34 6.19
C ASP A 110 -6.48 -6.82 6.13
N VAL A 111 -6.23 -5.75 5.36
CA VAL A 111 -4.89 -5.18 5.24
C VAL A 111 -4.50 -4.39 6.49
N ALA A 112 -5.45 -3.77 7.20
CA ALA A 112 -5.19 -3.13 8.48
C ALA A 112 -4.73 -4.15 9.53
N ASP A 113 -5.44 -5.28 9.63
CA ASP A 113 -5.09 -6.42 10.49
C ASP A 113 -3.68 -6.93 10.16
N MET A 114 -3.35 -7.11 8.86
CA MET A 114 -1.99 -7.50 8.46
C MET A 114 -0.93 -6.51 8.95
N MET A 115 -1.18 -5.20 8.93
CA MET A 115 -0.22 -4.21 9.46
C MET A 115 -0.02 -4.39 10.97
N LEU A 116 -1.10 -4.62 11.72
CA LEU A 116 -1.06 -4.81 13.16
C LEU A 116 -0.36 -6.13 13.53
N GLU A 117 -0.67 -7.23 12.85
CA GLU A 117 0.00 -8.52 13.03
C GLU A 117 1.51 -8.42 12.78
N LEU A 118 1.94 -7.74 11.71
CA LEU A 118 3.36 -7.53 11.42
C LEU A 118 4.04 -6.68 12.51
N GLN A 119 3.32 -5.73 13.11
CA GLN A 119 3.79 -4.99 14.26
C GLN A 119 3.93 -5.88 15.50
N GLU A 120 2.95 -6.74 15.79
CA GLU A 120 2.99 -7.67 16.92
C GLU A 120 4.12 -8.70 16.78
N MET A 121 4.41 -9.12 15.55
CA MET A 121 5.58 -9.94 15.21
C MET A 121 6.92 -9.21 15.43
N GLY A 122 6.90 -7.90 15.70
CA GLY A 122 8.07 -7.10 16.03
C GLY A 122 8.84 -6.56 14.83
N CYS A 123 8.24 -6.52 13.64
CA CYS A 123 8.88 -5.95 12.44
C CYS A 123 9.33 -4.50 12.67
N HIS A 124 10.34 -4.05 11.92
CA HIS A 124 10.84 -2.67 12.06
C HIS A 124 9.97 -1.62 11.37
N ASN A 125 9.17 -2.03 10.39
CA ASN A 125 8.33 -1.17 9.56
C ASN A 125 7.19 -1.99 8.95
N ILE A 126 6.25 -1.29 8.33
CA ILE A 126 5.31 -1.86 7.35
C ILE A 126 5.77 -1.45 5.95
N ASN A 127 6.13 -2.42 5.12
CA ASN A 127 6.65 -2.22 3.78
C ASN A 127 5.64 -2.69 2.74
N PHE A 128 5.09 -1.72 2.01
CA PHE A 128 4.15 -1.98 0.93
C PHE A 128 4.91 -2.16 -0.38
N VAL A 129 4.83 -3.35 -0.97
CA VAL A 129 5.51 -3.68 -2.23
C VAL A 129 4.54 -3.64 -3.40
N THR A 130 4.91 -2.88 -4.43
CA THR A 130 4.04 -2.50 -5.56
C THR A 130 2.77 -1.71 -5.13
N PRO A 131 2.89 -0.68 -4.28
CA PRO A 131 1.74 0.02 -3.70
C PRO A 131 1.02 0.95 -4.67
N THR A 132 1.67 1.36 -5.76
CA THR A 132 1.24 2.48 -6.62
C THR A 132 -0.20 2.39 -7.08
N HIS A 133 -0.67 1.20 -7.47
CA HIS A 133 -2.02 1.03 -8.01
C HIS A 133 -3.09 0.81 -6.92
N VAL A 134 -2.70 0.70 -5.64
CA VAL A 134 -3.58 0.49 -4.49
C VAL A 134 -3.48 1.57 -3.42
N VAL A 135 -2.83 2.71 -3.74
CA VAL A 135 -2.65 3.82 -2.77
C VAL A 135 -3.95 4.22 -2.06
N PRO A 136 -5.10 4.44 -2.74
CA PRO A 136 -6.34 4.81 -2.05
C PRO A 136 -6.80 3.76 -1.02
N GLN A 137 -6.68 2.48 -1.37
CA GLN A 137 -7.04 1.38 -0.48
C GLN A 137 -6.05 1.25 0.68
N ILE A 138 -4.74 1.42 0.45
CA ILE A 138 -3.72 1.44 1.51
C ILE A 138 -3.98 2.58 2.49
N LEU A 139 -4.33 3.78 2.01
CA LEU A 139 -4.65 4.90 2.89
C LEU A 139 -5.86 4.59 3.77
N GLN A 140 -6.89 3.94 3.21
CA GLN A 140 -8.05 3.50 3.97
C GLN A 140 -7.68 2.48 5.04
N SER A 141 -6.88 1.46 4.71
CA SER A 141 -6.36 0.49 5.69
C SER A 141 -5.49 1.13 6.76
N LEU A 142 -4.64 2.09 6.39
CA LEU A 142 -3.77 2.81 7.32
C LEU A 142 -4.59 3.63 8.33
N GLU A 143 -5.68 4.24 7.88
CA GLU A 143 -6.61 4.98 8.73
C GLU A 143 -7.18 4.11 9.84
N ILE A 144 -7.58 2.87 9.50
CA ILE A 144 -8.10 1.86 10.42
C ILE A 144 -6.98 1.41 11.37
N ALA A 145 -5.87 0.91 10.82
CA ALA A 145 -4.74 0.42 11.61
C ALA A 145 -4.18 1.48 12.57
N ALA A 146 -4.14 2.76 12.15
CA ALA A 146 -3.69 3.86 13.00
C ALA A 146 -4.60 4.06 14.23
N ARG A 147 -5.93 3.95 14.07
CA ARG A 147 -6.90 3.98 15.19
C ARG A 147 -6.70 2.82 16.13
N GLU A 148 -6.38 1.65 15.57
CA GLU A 148 -6.29 0.39 16.31
C GLU A 148 -4.93 0.15 16.97
N GLY A 149 -3.95 1.01 16.73
CA GLY A 149 -2.70 0.99 17.48
C GLY A 149 -1.44 0.76 16.66
N LEU A 150 -1.49 0.89 15.34
CA LEU A 150 -0.28 0.87 14.51
C LEU A 150 0.63 2.05 14.88
N ARG A 151 1.91 1.78 15.11
CA ARG A 151 2.96 2.72 15.50
C ARG A 151 4.25 2.54 14.70
N LEU A 152 4.34 1.52 13.85
CA LEU A 152 5.52 1.31 13.01
C LEU A 152 5.62 2.35 11.88
N PRO A 153 6.84 2.72 11.44
CA PRO A 153 7.05 3.49 10.21
C PRO A 153 6.56 2.72 8.99
N LEU A 154 6.24 3.45 7.93
CA LEU A 154 5.82 2.90 6.64
C LEU A 154 6.96 3.01 5.62
N VAL A 155 7.06 2.02 4.74
CA VAL A 155 7.98 1.98 3.60
C VAL A 155 7.15 1.82 2.34
N TYR A 156 7.46 2.65 1.34
CA TYR A 156 6.80 2.67 0.04
C TYR A 156 7.74 2.09 -1.02
N ASN A 157 7.74 0.76 -1.17
CA ASN A 157 8.60 0.04 -2.12
C ASN A 157 7.94 0.00 -3.51
N CYS A 158 8.28 0.98 -4.35
CA CYS A 158 7.67 1.19 -5.66
C CYS A 158 8.69 1.10 -6.82
N GLY A 159 8.17 0.94 -8.03
CA GLY A 159 8.98 0.91 -9.26
C GLY A 159 9.37 2.29 -9.80
N GLY A 160 9.06 3.38 -9.08
CA GLY A 160 9.42 4.76 -9.44
C GLY A 160 8.52 5.43 -10.49
N TYR A 161 7.52 4.73 -11.05
CA TYR A 161 6.58 5.29 -12.02
C TYR A 161 5.31 5.81 -11.32
N GLU A 162 5.46 6.95 -10.65
CA GLU A 162 4.48 7.49 -9.70
C GLU A 162 3.80 8.77 -10.20
N SER A 163 2.51 8.93 -9.89
CA SER A 163 1.78 10.16 -10.21
C SER A 163 2.17 11.27 -9.22
N LEU A 164 2.57 12.44 -9.73
CA LEU A 164 2.86 13.60 -8.87
C LEU A 164 1.66 14.02 -8.02
N LYS A 165 0.43 13.85 -8.53
CA LYS A 165 -0.80 14.13 -7.77
C LYS A 165 -0.92 13.18 -6.58
N THR A 166 -0.62 11.90 -6.79
CA THR A 166 -0.62 10.88 -5.74
C THR A 166 0.51 11.13 -4.73
N LEU A 167 1.71 11.50 -5.17
CA LEU A 167 2.80 11.81 -4.24
C LEU A 167 2.54 13.05 -3.39
N LYS A 168 1.91 14.10 -3.94
CA LYS A 168 1.51 15.29 -3.17
C LYS A 168 0.39 15.00 -2.17
N LEU A 169 -0.45 14.01 -2.47
CA LEU A 169 -1.51 13.55 -1.60
C LEU A 169 -0.97 12.83 -0.36
N LEU A 170 0.18 12.15 -0.45
CA LEU A 170 0.82 11.47 0.68
C LEU A 170 1.50 12.50 1.60
#